data_AF-A0A961Y477-F1
#
_entry.id   AF-A0A961Y477-F1
#
_cell.length_a   1.000
_cell.length_b   1.000
_cell.length_c   1.000
_cell.angle_alpha   90.00
_cell.angle_beta   90.00
_cell.angle_gamma   90.00
#
_symmetry.space_group_name_H-M   'P 1'
#
loop_
_entity.id
_entity.type
_entity.pdbx_description
1 polymer ?
#
loop_
_entity_poly.entity_id
_entity_poly.type
_entity_poly.pdbx_seq_one_letter_code
_entity_poly.pdbx_strand_id
1 'polypeptide(L)' 'MSAAKDYEVADISLADWGRMEIEIAETEMPGLMATRDEYGPVQPLRGARIAGSLHMTIQTAVLIET' A
#
# COMPACT_ATOMS: atom_id res chain seq x y z
N MET A 1 -23.89 6.55 6.69
CA MET A 1 -23.82 5.09 6.88
C MET A 1 -22.54 4.79 7.62
N SER A 2 -22.61 4.18 8.81
CA SER A 2 -21.43 3.65 9.47
C SER A 2 -20.99 2.43 8.66
N ALA A 3 -19.97 2.60 7.81
CA ALA A 3 -19.39 1.48 7.11
C ALA A 3 -18.72 0.59 8.16
N ALA A 4 -19.17 -0.66 8.25
CA ALA A 4 -18.42 -1.69 8.96
C ALA A 4 -16.98 -1.71 8.39
N LYS A 5 -15.99 -1.84 9.27
CA LYS A 5 -14.58 -1.93 8.86
C LYS A 5 -14.39 -3.22 8.07
N ASP A 6 -14.12 -3.10 6.77
CA ASP A 6 -13.88 -4.23 5.85
C ASP A 6 -12.40 -4.66 5.90
N TYR A 7 -11.92 -5.01 7.09
CA TYR A 7 -10.59 -5.56 7.32
C TYR A 7 -10.55 -6.39 8.60
N GLU A 8 -9.64 -7.36 8.64
CA GLU A 8 -9.32 -8.16 9.83
C GLU A 8 -7.80 -8.24 9.97
N VAL A 9 -7.27 -7.68 11.06
CA VAL A 9 -5.84 -7.62 11.37
C VAL A 9 -5.64 -7.89 12.85
N ALA A 10 -4.44 -8.32 13.24
CA ALA A 10 -4.15 -8.69 14.62
C ALA A 10 -4.26 -7.50 15.61
N ASP A 11 -3.70 -6.34 15.26
CA ASP A 11 -3.73 -5.15 16.11
C ASP A 11 -3.65 -3.86 15.26
N ILE A 12 -4.71 -3.06 15.27
CA ILE A 12 -4.78 -1.80 14.52
C ILE A 12 -3.99 -0.66 15.18
N SER A 13 -3.63 -0.78 16.46
CA SER A 13 -2.86 0.25 17.17
C SER A 13 -1.42 0.38 16.66
N LEU A 14 -0.92 -0.63 15.95
CA LEU A 14 0.41 -0.65 15.33
C LEU A 14 0.48 0.15 14.01
N ALA A 15 -0.63 0.73 13.54
CA ALA A 15 -0.69 1.42 12.24
C ALA A 15 0.32 2.57 12.11
N ASP A 16 0.52 3.36 13.17
CA ASP A 16 1.46 4.49 13.14
C ASP A 16 2.91 4.00 13.00
N TRP A 17 3.27 2.92 13.68
CA TRP A 17 4.58 2.29 13.53
C TRP A 17 4.74 1.67 12.15
N GLY A 18 3.72 0.98 11.64
CA GLY A 18 3.71 0.43 10.29
C GLY A 18 3.91 1.52 9.22
N ARG A 19 3.29 2.71 9.38
CA ARG A 19 3.50 3.85 8.48
C ARG A 19 4.96 4.31 8.48
N MET A 20 5.58 4.40 9.65
CA MET A 20 7.00 4.76 9.76
C MET A 20 7.90 3.75 9.04
N GLU A 21 7.63 2.45 9.15
CA GLU A 21 8.40 1.44 8.42
C GLU A 21 8.16 1.47 6.91
N ILE A 22 6.94 1.77 6.46
CA ILE A 22 6.61 1.97 5.04
C ILE A 22 7.43 3.13 4.46
N GLU A 23 7.48 4.28 5.14
CA GLU A 23 8.25 5.45 4.71
C GLU A 23 9.75 5.12 4.56
N ILE A 24 10.30 4.28 5.45
CA ILE A 24 11.68 3.78 5.33
C ILE A 24 11.81 2.82 4.13
N ALA A 25 10.84 1.93 3.91
CA ALA A 25 10.89 0.98 2.81
C ALA A 25 10.79 1.65 1.44
N GLU A 26 10.06 2.77 1.32
CA GLU A 26 9.98 3.54 0.07
C GLU A 26 11.35 4.02 -0.41
N THR A 27 12.27 4.37 0.50
CA THR A 27 13.63 4.80 0.13
C THR A 27 14.46 3.66 -0.47
N GLU A 28 14.15 2.41 -0.12
CA GLU A 28 14.81 1.19 -0.61
C GLU A 28 14.09 0.56 -1.81
N MET A 29 12.98 1.13 -2.28
CA MET A 29 12.17 0.61 -3.39
C MET A 29 12.04 1.63 -4.54
N PRO A 30 13.15 2.12 -5.12
CA PRO A 30 13.14 3.20 -6.11
C PRO A 30 12.37 2.86 -7.38
N GLY A 31 12.30 1.58 -7.75
CA GLY A 31 11.51 1.14 -8.91
C GLY A 31 10.01 1.36 -8.74
N LEU A 32 9.47 1.13 -7.54
CA LEU A 32 8.06 1.39 -7.25
C LEU A 32 7.79 2.89 -7.17
N MET A 33 8.69 3.66 -6.56
CA MET A 33 8.53 5.12 -6.48
C MET A 33 8.56 5.76 -7.88
N ALA A 34 9.47 5.33 -8.75
CA ALA A 34 9.48 5.77 -10.14
C ALA A 34 8.18 5.39 -10.89
N THR A 35 7.62 4.21 -10.60
CA THR A 35 6.32 3.80 -11.19
C THR A 35 5.19 4.73 -10.74
N ARG A 36 5.17 5.14 -9.46
CA ARG A 36 4.20 6.12 -8.95
C ARG A 36 4.34 7.46 -9.66
N ASP A 37 5.56 7.96 -9.81
CA ASP A 37 5.83 9.25 -10.46
C ASP A 37 5.45 9.25 -11.95
N GLU A 38 5.77 8.16 -12.67
CA GLU A 38 5.51 8.03 -14.11
C GLU A 38 4.02 7.86 -14.41
N TYR A 39 3.34 6.98 -13.68
CA TYR A 39 1.97 6.55 -14.01
C TYR A 39 0.88 7.17 -13.13
N GLY A 40 1.24 7.77 -12.00
CA GLY A 40 0.32 8.46 -11.09
C GLY A 40 -0.57 9.50 -11.78
N PRO A 41 -0.06 10.37 -12.67
CA PRO A 41 -0.89 11.37 -13.34
C PRO A 41 -1.93 10.79 -14.31
N VAL A 42 -1.63 9.66 -14.95
CA VAL A 42 -2.49 9.05 -15.98
C VAL A 42 -3.45 8.01 -15.42
N GLN A 43 -3.26 7.59 -14.16
CA GLN A 43 -4.15 6.70 -13.41
C GLN A 43 -4.54 5.43 -14.21
N PRO A 44 -3.56 4.63 -14.68
CA PRO A 44 -3.82 3.55 -15.64
C PRO A 44 -4.69 2.42 -15.06
N LEU A 45 -4.73 2.29 -13.74
CA LEU A 45 -5.52 1.28 -13.03
C LEU A 45 -6.91 1.80 -12.61
N ARG A 46 -7.32 3.00 -13.05
CA ARG A 46 -8.63 3.55 -12.69
C ARG A 46 -9.76 2.60 -13.12
N GLY A 47 -10.53 2.13 -12.13
CA GLY A 47 -11.65 1.21 -12.33
C GLY A 47 -11.28 -0.28 -12.27
N ALA A 48 -9.99 -0.62 -12.18
CA ALA A 48 -9.57 -1.98 -11.91
C ALA A 48 -9.95 -2.39 -10.47
N ARG A 49 -10.24 -3.68 -10.29
CA ARG A 49 -10.39 -4.32 -8.97
C ARG A 49 -9.38 -5.45 -8.88
N ILE A 50 -8.45 -5.34 -7.95
CA ILE A 50 -7.28 -6.20 -7.85
C ILE A 50 -7.41 -7.04 -6.58
N ALA A 51 -7.35 -8.36 -6.71
CA ALA A 51 -7.25 -9.29 -5.59
C ALA A 51 -5.81 -9.77 -5.48
N GLY A 52 -5.18 -9.59 -4.31
CA GLY A 52 -3.81 -10.00 -4.03
C GLY A 52 -3.75 -11.00 -2.88
N SER A 53 -2.86 -12.00 -2.98
CA SER A 53 -2.61 -13.01 -1.95
C SER A 53 -1.11 -13.20 -1.75
N LEU A 54 -0.39 -12.09 -1.60
CA LEU A 54 1.03 -12.05 -1.31
C LEU A 54 1.27 -12.05 0.21
N HIS A 55 2.50 -12.28 0.63
CA HIS A 55 2.85 -12.11 2.04
C HIS A 55 2.63 -10.66 2.47
N MET A 56 1.87 -10.47 3.55
CA MET A 56 1.47 -9.14 3.99
C MET A 56 2.59 -8.46 4.82
N THR A 57 3.67 -8.08 4.14
CA THR A 57 4.86 -7.43 4.70
C THR A 57 4.89 -5.92 4.43
N ILE A 58 5.86 -5.20 5.00
CA ILE A 58 6.09 -3.77 4.73
C ILE A 58 6.33 -3.52 3.24
N GLN A 59 7.10 -4.37 2.55
CA GLN A 59 7.36 -4.23 1.12
C GLN A 59 6.08 -4.38 0.28
N THR A 60 5.19 -5.30 0.67
CA THR A 60 3.90 -5.47 0.01
C THR A 60 2.97 -4.28 0.27
N ALA A 61 3.08 -3.61 1.43
CA ALA A 61 2.35 -2.36 1.65
C ALA A 61 2.80 -1.26 0.68
N VAL A 62 4.11 -1.13 0.41
CA VAL A 62 4.63 -0.20 -0.62
C VAL A 62 4.07 -0.56 -2.01
N LEU A 63 3.98 -1.84 -2.36
CA LEU A 63 3.36 -2.30 -3.61
C LEU A 63 1.88 -1.94 -3.69
N ILE A 64 1.10 -2.12 -2.61
CA ILE A 64 -0.33 -1.82 -2.59
C ILE A 64 -0.61 -0.32 -2.74
N GLU A 65 0.27 0.52 -2.18
CA GLU A 65 0.15 1.99 -2.27
C GLU A 65 0.77 2.59 -3.54
N THR A 66 1.30 1.76 -4.46
CA THR A 66 1.83 2.17 -5.77
C THR A 66 0.75 2.20 -6.83
#